data_AF-A0A945IB24-F1
#
_entry.id   AF-A0A945IB24-F1
#
_cell.length_a   1.000
_cell.length_b   1.000
_cell.length_c   1.000
_cell.angle_alpha   90.00
_cell.angle_beta   90.00
_cell.angle_gamma   90.00
#
_symmetry.space_group_name_H-M   'P 1'
#
loop_
_entity.id
_entity.type
_entity.pdbx_description
1 polymer ?
#
loop_
_entity_poly.entity_id
_entity_poly.type
_entity_poly.pdbx_seq_one_letter_code
_entity_poly.pdbx_strand_id
1 'polypeptide(L)'
;MNQKEACAEVKTMLEEMQKISPKLKDLVDSEGNLEEIKKTKEVLQDILHKHRVLRRNLKEWERRSKKIQRIDKIAEKLKKEGDDADLSVDELHALYKQEMRGFDSSSPFAFSYYAHSETRGLREKRQIEGKTKEDYARIYGCKPEQVTSEEDDVFEKNSNIVVFIGDIDFTKKELPKTLKHVSGNLQSDSKNAKLPKNLEYVGGHFTLKELQEIPKEGLDLQHVTMGGVLNLSSLESAEGLKLPKKTQSLYLSSLESVKGLVLPETLAGDLHLESLKEIPAEGLKLPKKTQSLYLSSLESVKGLVLPETLAGDLSLISLTSAKGLVLPEAIGGRLKLRSLTSAEGLVLPKTVGGDLYLRSLESAKGLVLPETLGGDLWLTSLTSAEGLESLDYTGVRGIVWPPKAFSDKDKEKVEEIKVEQEKKGINVTFF
;
A
#
# COMPACT_ATOMS: atom_id res chain seq x y z
N MET A 1 -18.92 -8.76 -9.99
CA MET A 1 -19.28 -10.06 -9.40
C MET A 1 -20.09 -9.82 -8.13
N ASN A 2 -21.30 -10.35 -8.03
CA ASN A 2 -22.14 -10.20 -6.84
C ASN A 2 -21.73 -11.22 -5.74
N GLN A 3 -22.24 -11.04 -4.51
CA GLN A 3 -21.90 -11.90 -3.36
C GLN A 3 -22.13 -13.39 -3.63
N LYS A 4 -23.17 -13.72 -4.42
CA LYS A 4 -23.56 -15.09 -4.72
C LYS A 4 -22.58 -15.77 -5.68
N GLU A 5 -22.11 -15.03 -6.69
CA GLU A 5 -21.08 -15.48 -7.63
C GLU A 5 -19.73 -15.70 -6.93
N ALA A 6 -19.34 -14.79 -6.03
CA ALA A 6 -18.11 -14.91 -5.25
C ALA A 6 -18.12 -16.13 -4.30
N CYS A 7 -19.24 -16.36 -3.61
CA CYS A 7 -19.40 -17.54 -2.77
C CYS A 7 -19.44 -18.83 -3.61
N ALA A 8 -19.99 -18.79 -4.83
CA ALA A 8 -19.98 -19.94 -5.74
C ALA A 8 -18.56 -20.28 -6.19
N GLU A 9 -17.75 -19.30 -6.60
CA GLU A 9 -16.35 -19.53 -6.98
C GLU A 9 -15.51 -20.12 -5.84
N VAL A 10 -15.66 -19.58 -4.62
CA VAL A 10 -14.95 -20.10 -3.43
C VAL A 10 -15.40 -21.53 -3.10
N LYS A 11 -16.69 -21.83 -3.28
CA LYS A 11 -17.24 -23.18 -3.07
C LYS A 11 -16.69 -24.17 -4.11
N THR A 12 -16.69 -23.80 -5.38
CA THR A 12 -16.11 -24.61 -6.48
C THR A 12 -14.63 -24.92 -6.21
N MET A 13 -13.85 -23.93 -5.77
CA MET A 13 -12.44 -24.12 -5.40
C MET A 13 -12.27 -25.11 -4.23
N LEU A 14 -13.08 -25.00 -3.17
CA LEU A 14 -13.02 -25.93 -2.04
C LEU A 14 -13.33 -27.37 -2.49
N GLU A 15 -14.28 -27.53 -3.40
CA GLU A 15 -14.64 -28.82 -4.01
C GLU A 15 -13.51 -29.37 -4.89
N GLU A 16 -12.81 -28.54 -5.65
CA GLU A 16 -11.64 -28.94 -6.47
C GLU A 16 -10.44 -29.35 -5.61
N MET A 17 -10.13 -28.58 -4.56
CA MET A 17 -9.08 -28.93 -3.61
C MET A 17 -9.36 -30.25 -2.89
N GLN A 18 -10.62 -30.51 -2.51
CA GLN A 18 -11.04 -31.77 -1.89
C GLN A 18 -10.91 -32.97 -2.82
N LYS A 19 -10.90 -32.79 -4.15
CA LYS A 19 -10.67 -33.86 -5.12
C LYS A 19 -9.18 -34.14 -5.35
N ILE A 20 -8.35 -33.11 -5.37
CA ILE A 20 -6.92 -33.24 -5.73
C ILE A 20 -6.07 -33.66 -4.53
N SER A 21 -6.39 -33.17 -3.32
CA SER A 21 -5.59 -33.45 -2.12
C SER A 21 -5.52 -34.94 -1.75
N PRO A 22 -6.60 -35.74 -1.84
CA PRO A 22 -6.53 -37.18 -1.61
C PRO A 22 -5.73 -37.90 -2.69
N LYS A 23 -5.92 -37.54 -3.97
CA LYS A 23 -5.17 -38.15 -5.09
C LYS A 23 -3.66 -37.96 -4.96
N LEU A 24 -3.21 -36.77 -4.56
CA LEU A 24 -1.79 -36.52 -4.33
C LEU A 24 -1.26 -37.32 -3.13
N LYS A 25 -2.07 -37.44 -2.07
CA LYS A 25 -1.72 -38.24 -0.89
C LYS A 25 -1.56 -39.72 -1.25
N ASP A 26 -2.52 -40.29 -1.98
CA ASP A 26 -2.46 -41.69 -2.40
C ASP A 26 -1.25 -41.96 -3.30
N LEU A 27 -0.93 -41.06 -4.23
CA LEU A 27 0.26 -41.17 -5.09
C LEU A 27 1.57 -41.11 -4.31
N VAL A 28 1.63 -40.33 -3.22
CA VAL A 28 2.83 -40.24 -2.37
C VAL A 28 2.94 -41.46 -1.47
N ASP A 29 1.83 -41.87 -0.85
CA ASP A 29 1.77 -43.02 0.05
C ASP A 29 2.03 -44.34 -0.69
N SER A 30 1.74 -44.41 -2.00
CA SER A 30 1.99 -45.57 -2.86
C SER A 30 3.35 -45.56 -3.58
N GLU A 31 4.24 -44.60 -3.30
CA GLU A 31 5.48 -44.36 -4.07
C GLU A 31 5.23 -44.32 -5.60
N GLY A 32 4.18 -43.61 -6.00
CA GLY A 32 3.76 -43.47 -7.40
C GLY A 32 4.78 -42.74 -8.29
N ASN A 33 4.49 -42.70 -9.58
CA ASN A 33 5.37 -42.10 -10.59
C ASN A 33 5.72 -40.64 -10.25
N LEU A 34 7.03 -40.35 -10.15
CA LEU A 34 7.56 -39.03 -9.80
C LEU A 34 7.04 -37.90 -10.70
N GLU A 35 6.87 -38.18 -11.99
CA GLU A 35 6.40 -37.21 -12.98
C GLU A 35 4.91 -36.88 -12.78
N GLU A 36 4.13 -37.86 -12.36
CA GLU A 36 2.71 -37.72 -12.05
C GLU A 36 2.49 -37.02 -10.70
N ILE A 37 3.35 -37.27 -9.72
CA ILE A 37 3.41 -36.53 -8.45
C ILE A 37 3.74 -35.06 -8.72
N LYS A 38 4.74 -34.77 -9.56
CA LYS A 38 5.11 -33.38 -9.93
C LYS A 38 3.95 -32.65 -10.62
N LYS A 39 3.35 -33.23 -11.65
CA LYS A 39 2.18 -32.63 -12.33
C LYS A 39 1.02 -32.39 -11.37
N THR A 40 0.71 -33.35 -10.51
CA THR A 40 -0.42 -33.21 -9.57
C THR A 40 -0.13 -32.16 -8.51
N LYS A 41 1.12 -32.05 -8.05
CA LYS A 41 1.60 -30.98 -7.17
C LYS A 41 1.52 -29.60 -7.85
N GLU A 42 1.93 -29.49 -9.11
CA GLU A 42 1.86 -28.25 -9.89
C GLU A 42 0.41 -27.77 -10.08
N VAL A 43 -0.53 -28.67 -10.39
CA VAL A 43 -1.96 -28.32 -10.48
C VAL A 43 -2.50 -27.84 -9.13
N LEU A 44 -2.16 -28.50 -8.03
CA LEU A 44 -2.55 -28.05 -6.69
C LEU A 44 -1.90 -26.72 -6.34
N GLN A 45 -0.64 -26.50 -6.72
CA GLN A 45 0.07 -25.24 -6.52
C GLN A 45 -0.50 -24.12 -7.38
N ASP A 46 -0.92 -24.37 -8.61
CA ASP A 46 -1.57 -23.40 -9.50
C ASP A 46 -2.95 -23.01 -8.96
N ILE A 47 -3.77 -23.97 -8.52
CA ILE A 47 -5.03 -23.69 -7.81
C ILE A 47 -4.76 -22.91 -6.51
N LEU A 48 -3.77 -23.33 -5.72
CA LEU A 48 -3.40 -22.61 -4.49
C LEU A 48 -2.82 -21.23 -4.77
N HIS A 49 -2.11 -21.01 -5.87
CA HIS A 49 -1.47 -19.75 -6.24
C HIS A 49 -2.52 -18.77 -6.80
N LYS A 50 -3.35 -19.22 -7.75
CA LYS A 50 -4.53 -18.50 -8.26
C LYS A 50 -5.46 -18.07 -7.12
N HIS A 51 -5.56 -18.86 -6.05
CA HIS A 51 -6.50 -18.62 -4.96
C HIS A 51 -5.86 -18.25 -3.59
N ARG A 52 -4.52 -18.06 -3.48
CA ARG A 52 -3.83 -17.57 -2.25
C ARG A 52 -4.31 -16.17 -1.87
N VAL A 53 -4.60 -15.38 -2.90
CA VAL A 53 -5.26 -14.08 -2.85
C VAL A 53 -6.69 -14.23 -2.28
N LEU A 54 -7.46 -15.24 -2.72
CA LEU A 54 -8.83 -15.50 -2.27
C LEU A 54 -8.95 -15.95 -0.80
N ARG A 55 -8.04 -16.77 -0.25
CA ARG A 55 -8.05 -17.13 1.20
C ARG A 55 -7.74 -15.94 2.11
N ARG A 56 -6.79 -15.09 1.72
CA ARG A 56 -6.49 -13.83 2.42
C ARG A 56 -7.67 -12.88 2.33
N ASN A 57 -8.29 -12.82 1.15
CA ASN A 57 -9.51 -12.08 0.90
C ASN A 57 -10.70 -12.66 1.68
N LEU A 58 -10.79 -13.96 1.98
CA LEU A 58 -11.93 -14.54 2.71
C LEU A 58 -12.02 -14.03 4.16
N LYS A 59 -10.91 -13.98 4.91
CA LYS A 59 -10.91 -13.41 6.27
C LYS A 59 -11.16 -11.91 6.26
N GLU A 60 -10.62 -11.19 5.27
CA GLU A 60 -10.94 -9.78 5.07
C GLU A 60 -12.40 -9.58 4.64
N TRP A 61 -12.93 -10.48 3.85
CA TRP A 61 -14.30 -10.50 3.35
C TRP A 61 -15.29 -10.80 4.47
N GLU A 62 -15.02 -11.75 5.35
CA GLU A 62 -15.85 -12.01 6.54
C GLU A 62 -15.91 -10.78 7.45
N ARG A 63 -14.77 -10.09 7.65
CA ARG A 63 -14.73 -8.83 8.40
C ARG A 63 -15.51 -7.72 7.69
N ARG A 64 -15.31 -7.56 6.37
CA ARG A 64 -16.02 -6.57 5.54
C ARG A 64 -17.52 -6.86 5.48
N SER A 65 -17.94 -8.12 5.44
CA SER A 65 -19.33 -8.57 5.46
C SER A 65 -20.03 -8.25 6.78
N LYS A 66 -19.38 -8.52 7.93
CA LYS A 66 -19.92 -8.12 9.24
C LYS A 66 -20.11 -6.61 9.36
N LYS A 67 -19.20 -5.82 8.76
CA LYS A 67 -19.33 -4.35 8.71
C LYS A 67 -20.56 -3.92 7.90
N ILE A 68 -20.76 -4.51 6.71
CA ILE A 68 -21.95 -4.25 5.88
C ILE A 68 -23.23 -4.61 6.65
N GLN A 69 -23.30 -5.81 7.25
CA GLN A 69 -24.44 -6.23 8.06
C GLN A 69 -24.75 -5.26 9.21
N ARG A 70 -23.73 -4.63 9.78
CA ARG A 70 -23.91 -3.61 10.82
C ARG A 70 -24.51 -2.33 10.24
N ILE A 71 -24.05 -1.87 9.07
CA ILE A 71 -24.62 -0.73 8.36
C ILE A 71 -26.06 -1.01 7.93
N ASP A 72 -26.35 -2.20 7.42
CA ASP A 72 -27.71 -2.60 7.02
C ASP A 72 -28.67 -2.58 8.21
N LYS A 73 -28.23 -3.03 9.39
CA LYS A 73 -29.01 -2.95 10.63
C LYS A 73 -29.29 -1.50 11.04
N ILE A 74 -28.31 -0.61 10.91
CA ILE A 74 -28.49 0.83 11.17
C ILE A 74 -29.48 1.42 10.16
N ALA A 75 -29.35 1.08 8.88
CA ALA A 75 -30.27 1.52 7.83
C ALA A 75 -31.71 1.06 8.09
N GLU A 76 -31.91 -0.20 8.48
CA GLU A 76 -33.20 -0.76 8.88
C GLU A 76 -33.82 -0.01 10.06
N LYS A 77 -33.00 0.35 11.07
CA LYS A 77 -33.45 1.09 12.24
C LYS A 77 -33.90 2.50 11.87
N LEU A 78 -33.09 3.23 11.10
CA LEU A 78 -33.44 4.58 10.63
C LEU A 78 -34.71 4.57 9.75
N LYS A 79 -34.92 3.53 8.94
CA LYS A 79 -36.16 3.36 8.17
C LYS A 79 -37.41 3.16 9.06
N LYS A 80 -37.27 2.51 10.22
CA LYS A 80 -38.39 2.18 11.12
C LYS A 80 -38.70 3.30 12.11
N GLU A 81 -37.65 3.92 12.65
CA GLU A 81 -37.74 4.87 13.77
C GLU A 81 -37.63 6.33 13.34
N GLY A 82 -37.20 6.61 12.10
CA GLY A 82 -36.95 7.96 11.61
C GLY A 82 -35.46 8.30 11.55
N ASP A 83 -35.13 9.37 10.82
CA ASP A 83 -33.74 9.80 10.62
C ASP A 83 -33.08 10.32 11.92
N ASP A 84 -33.90 10.74 12.90
CA ASP A 84 -33.49 11.20 14.24
C ASP A 84 -33.37 10.07 15.29
N ALA A 85 -33.55 8.80 14.88
CA ALA A 85 -33.53 7.65 15.77
C ALA A 85 -32.30 7.61 16.71
N ASP A 86 -32.54 7.11 17.92
CA ASP A 86 -31.51 7.01 18.96
C ASP A 86 -30.56 5.84 18.67
N LEU A 87 -29.36 6.16 18.18
CA LEU A 87 -28.32 5.18 17.90
C LEU A 87 -27.39 5.04 19.11
N SER A 88 -27.01 3.81 19.43
CA SER A 88 -25.98 3.52 20.42
C SER A 88 -24.63 4.10 19.98
N VAL A 89 -23.74 4.39 20.94
CA VAL A 89 -22.36 4.87 20.65
C VAL A 89 -21.64 3.95 19.67
N ASP A 90 -21.90 2.66 19.77
CA ASP A 90 -21.36 1.63 18.89
C ASP A 90 -21.88 1.76 17.45
N GLU A 91 -23.18 1.96 17.26
CA GLU A 91 -23.77 2.22 15.93
C GLU A 91 -23.26 3.55 15.35
N LEU A 92 -23.18 4.60 16.18
CA LEU A 92 -22.62 5.89 15.80
C LEU A 92 -21.16 5.80 15.40
N HIS A 93 -20.33 5.04 16.13
CA HIS A 93 -18.95 4.75 15.73
C HIS A 93 -18.89 4.05 14.37
N ALA A 94 -19.77 3.09 14.10
CA ALA A 94 -19.80 2.41 12.81
C ALA A 94 -20.19 3.34 11.65
N LEU A 95 -21.01 4.35 11.93
CA LEU A 95 -21.48 5.32 10.95
C LEU A 95 -20.49 6.47 10.69
N TYR A 96 -19.91 7.03 11.75
CA TYR A 96 -19.11 8.27 11.70
C TYR A 96 -17.60 8.05 11.72
N LYS A 97 -17.09 7.02 12.41
CA LYS A 97 -15.66 6.78 12.49
C LYS A 97 -15.14 6.32 11.13
N GLN A 98 -14.34 7.17 10.48
CA GLN A 98 -13.61 6.76 9.28
C GLN A 98 -12.55 5.75 9.73
N GLU A 99 -12.82 4.46 9.53
CA GLU A 99 -11.78 3.43 9.57
C GLU A 99 -10.79 3.70 8.44
N MET A 100 -9.52 3.37 8.66
CA MET A 100 -8.47 3.55 7.66
C MET A 100 -8.93 3.10 6.28
N ARG A 101 -8.79 3.98 5.29
CA ARG A 101 -9.05 3.68 3.87
C ARG A 101 -8.01 2.65 3.39
N GLY A 102 -8.16 1.39 3.76
CA GLY A 102 -7.40 0.29 3.17
C GLY A 102 -7.94 0.02 1.77
N PHE A 103 -7.49 0.80 0.79
CA PHE A 103 -7.85 0.56 -0.60
C PHE A 103 -6.85 -0.44 -1.20
N ASP A 104 -7.18 -1.72 -1.07
CA ASP A 104 -6.66 -2.72 -2.00
C ASP A 104 -7.40 -2.52 -3.33
N SER A 105 -6.87 -1.63 -4.19
CA SER A 105 -7.36 -1.40 -5.56
C SER A 105 -7.21 -2.62 -6.46
N SER A 106 -6.51 -3.67 -6.00
CA SER A 106 -6.36 -4.93 -6.74
C SER A 106 -7.40 -5.99 -6.35
N SER A 107 -8.25 -5.72 -5.35
CA SER A 107 -9.36 -6.61 -4.99
C SER A 107 -10.50 -6.50 -6.03
N PRO A 108 -10.90 -7.59 -6.72
CA PRO A 108 -12.01 -7.62 -7.68
C PRO A 108 -13.40 -7.29 -7.08
N PHE A 109 -13.44 -6.98 -5.79
CA PHE A 109 -14.65 -6.82 -5.00
C PHE A 109 -14.84 -5.36 -4.56
N ALA A 110 -15.69 -4.64 -5.28
CA ALA A 110 -16.08 -3.25 -5.02
C ALA A 110 -16.96 -3.05 -3.75
N PHE A 111 -16.81 -3.86 -2.70
CA PHE A 111 -17.62 -3.79 -1.48
C PHE A 111 -17.30 -2.56 -0.61
N SER A 112 -16.08 -2.04 -0.67
CA SER A 112 -15.70 -0.80 0.02
C SER A 112 -16.53 0.38 -0.46
N TYR A 113 -16.84 0.42 -1.76
CA TYR A 113 -17.66 1.46 -2.36
C TYR A 113 -19.11 1.40 -1.86
N TYR A 114 -19.73 0.20 -1.81
CA TYR A 114 -21.11 0.03 -1.31
C TYR A 114 -21.28 0.43 0.15
N ALA A 115 -20.41 -0.07 1.04
CA ALA A 115 -20.46 0.32 2.46
C ALA A 115 -20.21 1.83 2.63
N HIS A 116 -19.38 2.42 1.78
CA HIS A 116 -19.10 3.85 1.82
C HIS A 116 -20.26 4.69 1.28
N SER A 117 -20.93 4.27 0.21
CA SER A 117 -22.10 4.96 -0.34
C SER A 117 -23.29 4.89 0.61
N GLU A 118 -23.56 3.74 1.21
CA GLU A 118 -24.62 3.60 2.22
C GLU A 118 -24.31 4.41 3.48
N THR A 119 -23.11 4.28 4.07
CA THR A 119 -22.75 5.11 5.24
C THR A 119 -22.78 6.61 4.95
N ARG A 120 -22.46 7.04 3.73
CA ARG A 120 -22.61 8.44 3.30
C ARG A 120 -24.09 8.82 3.25
N GLY A 121 -24.94 8.07 2.55
CA GLY A 121 -26.37 8.36 2.45
C GLY A 121 -27.08 8.35 3.81
N LEU A 122 -26.71 7.44 4.72
CA LEU A 122 -27.21 7.43 6.09
C LEU A 122 -26.74 8.65 6.91
N ARG A 123 -25.49 9.12 6.72
CA ARG A 123 -25.00 10.35 7.37
C ARG A 123 -25.71 11.58 6.83
N GLU A 124 -25.95 11.66 5.52
CA GLU A 124 -26.68 12.76 4.88
C GLU A 124 -28.11 12.86 5.42
N LYS A 125 -28.80 11.72 5.59
CA LYS A 125 -30.12 11.67 6.25
C LYS A 125 -30.09 12.17 7.69
N ARG A 126 -28.97 11.96 8.40
CA ARG A 126 -28.75 12.42 9.79
C ARG A 126 -28.25 13.87 9.89
N GLN A 127 -28.02 14.58 8.78
CA GLN A 127 -27.74 16.02 8.77
C GLN A 127 -29.01 16.84 9.05
N ILE A 128 -29.79 16.40 10.04
CA ILE A 128 -30.87 17.18 10.64
C ILE A 128 -30.22 18.20 11.58
N GLU A 129 -30.77 19.40 11.62
CA GLU A 129 -30.29 20.49 12.48
C GLU A 129 -30.07 20.00 13.92
N GLY A 130 -28.84 20.18 14.44
CA GLY A 130 -28.45 19.74 15.79
C GLY A 130 -28.06 18.27 15.93
N LYS A 131 -28.69 17.33 15.22
CA LYS A 131 -28.51 15.88 15.47
C LYS A 131 -27.09 15.38 15.24
N THR A 132 -26.44 15.87 14.18
CA THR A 132 -25.05 15.51 13.91
C THR A 132 -24.12 15.97 15.04
N LYS A 133 -24.35 17.15 15.63
CA LYS A 133 -23.55 17.62 16.77
C LYS A 133 -23.76 16.74 18.01
N GLU A 134 -25.00 16.34 18.28
CA GLU A 134 -25.32 15.39 19.36
C GLU A 134 -24.62 14.04 19.18
N ASP A 135 -24.64 13.49 17.97
CA ASP A 135 -24.01 12.21 17.67
C ASP A 135 -22.50 12.25 17.91
N TYR A 136 -21.81 13.26 17.38
CA TYR A 136 -20.38 13.46 17.60
C TYR A 136 -20.07 13.73 19.09
N ALA A 137 -20.91 14.53 19.77
CA ALA A 137 -20.77 14.78 21.20
C ALA A 137 -20.86 13.48 22.01
N ARG A 138 -21.81 12.60 21.65
CA ARG A 138 -21.98 11.29 22.30
C ARG A 138 -20.83 10.32 21.99
N ILE A 139 -20.32 10.32 20.76
CA ILE A 139 -19.17 9.51 20.35
C ILE A 139 -17.93 9.87 21.18
N TYR A 140 -17.65 11.16 21.33
CA TYR A 140 -16.41 11.66 21.92
C TYR A 140 -16.55 12.11 23.38
N GLY A 141 -17.74 11.96 23.98
CA GLY A 141 -18.01 12.28 25.38
C GLY A 141 -17.85 13.77 25.71
N CYS A 142 -18.24 14.66 24.80
CA CYS A 142 -18.25 16.11 25.01
C CYS A 142 -19.67 16.68 24.92
N LYS A 143 -19.84 17.99 25.10
CA LYS A 143 -21.14 18.64 24.92
C LYS A 143 -21.38 19.04 23.46
N PRO A 144 -22.64 19.06 22.95
CA PRO A 144 -22.95 19.46 21.58
C PRO A 144 -22.41 20.85 21.20
N GLU A 145 -22.31 21.79 22.15
CA GLU A 145 -21.77 23.13 21.90
C GLU A 145 -20.26 23.13 21.65
N GLN A 146 -19.56 22.05 22.02
CA GLN A 146 -18.13 21.85 21.76
C GLN A 146 -17.87 21.14 20.42
N VAL A 147 -18.92 20.94 19.63
CA VAL A 147 -18.88 20.30 18.31
C VAL A 147 -19.31 21.32 17.25
N THR A 148 -18.48 21.51 16.24
CA THR A 148 -18.80 22.44 15.14
C THR A 148 -18.32 21.93 13.78
N SER A 149 -18.98 22.37 12.73
CA SER A 149 -18.54 22.26 11.33
C SER A 149 -18.05 23.61 10.78
N GLU A 150 -18.23 24.70 11.53
CA GLU A 150 -17.84 26.04 11.12
C GLU A 150 -16.39 26.28 11.55
N GLU A 151 -15.52 26.58 10.58
CA GLU A 151 -14.10 26.74 10.83
C GLU A 151 -13.81 27.95 11.74
N ASP A 152 -14.60 29.03 11.61
CA ASP A 152 -14.40 30.26 12.37
C ASP A 152 -14.50 30.02 13.88
N ASP A 153 -15.45 29.19 14.34
CA ASP A 153 -15.64 28.78 15.74
C ASP A 153 -14.37 28.14 16.35
N VAL A 154 -13.58 27.43 15.54
CA VAL A 154 -12.34 26.77 15.99
C VAL A 154 -11.26 27.80 16.30
N PHE A 155 -11.21 28.89 15.52
CA PHE A 155 -10.15 29.89 15.59
C PHE A 155 -10.56 31.15 16.37
N GLU A 156 -11.76 31.16 16.95
CA GLU A 156 -12.18 32.19 17.89
C GLU A 156 -11.25 32.26 19.12
N LYS A 157 -11.14 33.47 19.67
CA LYS A 157 -10.36 33.70 20.88
C LYS A 157 -10.99 32.92 22.05
N ASN A 158 -10.18 32.09 22.71
CA ASN A 158 -10.60 31.18 23.78
C ASN A 158 -11.63 30.12 23.35
N SER A 159 -11.60 29.69 22.09
CA SER A 159 -12.40 28.57 21.60
C SER A 159 -12.29 27.37 22.54
N ASN A 160 -13.45 26.81 22.89
CA ASN A 160 -13.60 25.61 23.74
C ASN A 160 -14.01 24.37 22.93
N ILE A 161 -13.89 24.45 21.60
CA ILE A 161 -14.23 23.38 20.66
C ILE A 161 -13.34 22.17 20.92
N VAL A 162 -13.96 21.00 20.95
CA VAL A 162 -13.30 19.70 21.19
C VAL A 162 -13.32 18.85 19.93
N VAL A 163 -14.39 18.94 19.14
CA VAL A 163 -14.60 18.15 17.92
C VAL A 163 -14.91 19.08 16.76
N PHE A 164 -14.13 18.96 15.69
CA PHE A 164 -14.43 19.62 14.43
C PHE A 164 -14.88 18.59 13.38
N ILE A 165 -15.97 18.92 12.69
CA ILE A 165 -16.58 18.12 11.64
C ILE A 165 -16.22 18.73 10.29
N GLY A 166 -15.18 18.19 9.65
CA GLY A 166 -14.73 18.64 8.34
C GLY A 166 -13.22 18.60 8.22
N ASP A 167 -12.73 19.32 7.22
CA ASP A 167 -11.32 19.51 6.93
C ASP A 167 -10.84 20.84 7.52
N ILE A 168 -9.69 20.86 8.19
CA ILE A 168 -9.08 22.07 8.76
C ILE A 168 -7.75 22.37 8.07
N ASP A 169 -7.60 23.61 7.60
CA ASP A 169 -6.31 24.21 7.28
C ASP A 169 -5.92 25.21 8.37
N PHE A 170 -4.80 24.96 9.05
CA PHE A 170 -4.28 25.81 10.12
C PHE A 170 -2.92 26.44 9.76
N THR A 171 -2.64 26.67 8.47
CA THR A 171 -1.37 27.24 8.00
C THR A 171 -1.00 28.57 8.67
N LYS A 172 -1.98 29.45 8.90
CA LYS A 172 -1.78 30.80 9.46
C LYS A 172 -2.46 31.01 10.82
N LYS A 173 -3.04 29.95 11.39
CA LYS A 173 -3.89 30.02 12.58
C LYS A 173 -3.42 28.99 13.61
N GLU A 174 -3.62 29.25 14.90
CA GLU A 174 -3.30 28.28 15.95
C GLU A 174 -4.55 27.48 16.32
N LEU A 175 -4.41 26.15 16.39
CA LEU A 175 -5.49 25.27 16.86
C LEU A 175 -5.71 25.45 18.37
N PRO A 176 -6.96 25.42 18.86
CA PRO A 176 -7.23 25.55 20.27
C PRO A 176 -6.74 24.32 21.03
N LYS A 177 -6.21 24.53 22.25
CA LYS A 177 -5.67 23.45 23.11
C LYS A 177 -6.71 22.39 23.49
N THR A 178 -7.99 22.74 23.40
CA THR A 178 -9.13 21.85 23.67
C THR A 178 -9.46 20.93 22.50
N LEU A 179 -8.99 21.22 21.29
CA LEU A 179 -9.29 20.39 20.12
C LEU A 179 -8.65 19.01 20.27
N LYS A 180 -9.49 17.99 20.18
CA LYS A 180 -9.10 16.58 20.31
C LYS A 180 -9.38 15.78 19.04
N HIS A 181 -10.43 16.13 18.30
CA HIS A 181 -10.90 15.33 17.19
C HIS A 181 -11.19 16.19 15.96
N VAL A 182 -10.69 15.75 14.81
CA VAL A 182 -10.99 16.31 13.48
C VAL A 182 -11.54 15.16 12.63
N SER A 183 -12.76 15.27 12.13
CA SER A 183 -13.39 14.18 11.38
C SER A 183 -12.83 13.99 9.97
N GLY A 184 -12.27 15.04 9.39
CA GLY A 184 -11.70 15.09 8.05
C GLY A 184 -10.19 15.29 8.06
N ASN A 185 -9.69 15.96 7.03
CA ASN A 185 -8.28 16.25 6.84
C ASN A 185 -7.80 17.32 7.83
N LEU A 186 -6.56 17.19 8.30
CA LEU A 186 -5.89 18.20 9.11
C LEU A 186 -4.61 18.60 8.37
N GLN A 187 -4.49 19.86 7.96
CA GLN A 187 -3.36 20.30 7.13
C GLN A 187 -2.77 21.64 7.56
N SER A 188 -1.46 21.77 7.34
CA SER A 188 -0.74 23.03 7.50
C SER A 188 0.49 23.08 6.58
N ASP A 189 0.66 24.22 5.91
CA ASP A 189 1.86 24.59 5.16
C ASP A 189 2.79 25.48 6.00
N SER A 190 2.65 25.44 7.34
CA SER A 190 3.54 26.17 8.25
C SER A 190 4.81 25.38 8.54
N LYS A 191 5.96 26.06 8.44
CA LYS A 191 7.26 25.51 8.87
C LYS A 191 7.36 25.26 10.37
N ASN A 192 6.49 25.89 11.16
CA ASN A 192 6.47 25.83 12.61
C ASN A 192 5.10 25.39 13.13
N ALA A 193 4.43 24.49 12.41
CA ALA A 193 3.11 24.00 12.77
C ALA A 193 3.11 23.42 14.19
N LYS A 194 2.19 23.90 15.04
CA LYS A 194 2.01 23.43 16.42
C LYS A 194 0.70 22.68 16.54
N LEU A 195 0.76 21.53 17.19
CA LEU A 195 -0.41 20.69 17.43
C LEU A 195 -0.90 20.83 18.87
N PRO A 196 -2.22 20.72 19.09
CA PRO A 196 -2.75 20.66 20.43
C PRO A 196 -2.29 19.35 21.10
N LYS A 197 -1.81 19.43 22.34
CA LYS A 197 -1.29 18.28 23.11
C LYS A 197 -2.31 17.14 23.25
N ASN A 198 -3.60 17.48 23.24
CA ASN A 198 -4.70 16.55 23.42
C ASN A 198 -5.30 16.07 22.10
N LEU A 199 -4.65 16.29 20.95
CA LEU A 199 -5.11 15.73 19.69
C LEU A 199 -5.14 14.21 19.81
N GLU A 200 -6.28 13.59 19.54
CA GLU A 200 -6.51 12.15 19.72
C GLU A 200 -6.93 11.48 18.40
N TYR A 201 -7.62 12.21 17.50
CA TYR A 201 -8.15 11.64 16.26
C TYR A 201 -8.10 12.61 15.08
N VAL A 202 -7.60 12.13 13.94
CA VAL A 202 -7.75 12.77 12.62
C VAL A 202 -8.36 11.74 11.68
N GLY A 203 -9.58 11.99 11.21
CA GLY A 203 -10.34 11.03 10.40
C GLY A 203 -9.86 10.92 8.95
N GLY A 204 -9.30 12.00 8.41
CA GLY A 204 -8.74 12.06 7.05
C GLY A 204 -7.22 11.98 7.01
N HIS A 205 -6.64 12.62 6.00
CA HIS A 205 -5.20 12.80 5.85
C HIS A 205 -4.69 13.82 6.87
N PHE A 206 -3.50 13.57 7.41
CA PHE A 206 -2.80 14.53 8.24
C PHE A 206 -1.52 14.97 7.52
N THR A 207 -1.48 16.22 7.09
CA THR A 207 -0.42 16.78 6.25
C THR A 207 0.25 17.99 6.92
N LEU A 208 1.54 17.91 7.22
CA LEU A 208 2.37 19.04 7.59
C LEU A 208 3.40 19.24 6.47
N LYS A 209 2.95 19.86 5.37
CA LYS A 209 3.66 19.80 4.08
C LYS A 209 4.99 20.54 4.11
N GLU A 210 5.06 21.67 4.79
CA GLU A 210 6.25 22.54 4.84
C GLU A 210 7.03 22.41 6.15
N LEU A 211 6.69 21.43 7.01
CA LEU A 211 7.39 21.20 8.27
C LEU A 211 8.76 20.56 7.98
N GLN A 212 9.82 21.36 8.04
CA GLN A 212 11.20 20.91 7.80
C GLN A 212 11.89 20.36 9.04
N GLU A 213 11.61 20.96 10.20
CA GLU A 213 12.20 20.59 11.48
C GLU A 213 11.10 20.29 12.51
N ILE A 214 11.38 19.33 13.39
CA ILE A 214 10.49 19.02 14.51
C ILE A 214 10.60 20.12 15.57
N PRO A 215 9.47 20.63 16.11
CA PRO A 215 9.49 21.59 17.21
C PRO A 215 10.32 21.10 18.40
N LYS A 216 10.90 22.00 19.19
CA LYS A 216 11.77 21.64 20.35
C LYS A 216 11.08 20.74 21.37
N GLU A 217 9.77 20.90 21.55
CA GLU A 217 8.92 20.06 22.38
C GLU A 217 8.68 18.63 21.84
N GLY A 218 9.15 18.33 20.63
CA GLY A 218 8.93 17.08 19.90
C GLY A 218 7.61 17.05 19.13
N LEU A 219 7.46 16.06 18.25
CA LEU A 219 6.22 15.77 17.54
C LEU A 219 5.71 14.39 17.96
N ASP A 220 4.85 14.38 18.99
CA ASP A 220 4.29 13.14 19.54
C ASP A 220 2.92 12.82 18.96
N LEU A 221 2.88 11.79 18.12
CA LEU A 221 1.68 11.31 17.44
C LEU A 221 1.30 9.88 17.88
N GLN A 222 1.98 9.29 18.88
CA GLN A 222 1.77 7.89 19.27
C GLN A 222 0.35 7.59 19.76
N HIS A 223 -0.30 8.57 20.39
CA HIS A 223 -1.68 8.48 20.88
C HIS A 223 -2.71 8.91 19.83
N VAL A 224 -2.28 9.53 18.72
CA VAL A 224 -3.18 10.00 17.67
C VAL A 224 -3.59 8.85 16.78
N THR A 225 -4.90 8.62 16.66
CA THR A 225 -5.45 7.70 15.68
C THR A 225 -5.68 8.43 14.36
N MET A 226 -5.09 7.95 13.28
CA MET A 226 -5.21 8.53 11.95
C MET A 226 -6.07 7.64 11.04
N GLY A 227 -7.05 8.22 10.35
CA GLY A 227 -7.88 7.53 9.37
C GLY A 227 -7.31 7.54 7.95
N GLY A 228 -6.32 8.38 7.67
CA GLY A 228 -5.71 8.50 6.35
C GLY A 228 -4.18 8.42 6.37
N VAL A 229 -3.59 9.13 5.41
CA VAL A 229 -2.14 9.23 5.21
C VAL A 229 -1.55 10.22 6.20
N LEU A 230 -0.36 9.91 6.73
CA LEU A 230 0.48 10.87 7.43
C LEU A 230 1.54 11.40 6.46
N ASN A 231 1.44 12.68 6.13
CA ASN A 231 2.37 13.35 5.23
C ASN A 231 3.21 14.38 5.98
N LEU A 232 4.50 14.03 6.14
CA LEU A 232 5.57 14.86 6.68
C LEU A 232 6.71 14.93 5.64
N SER A 233 6.34 15.07 4.35
CA SER A 233 7.27 14.85 3.24
C SER A 233 8.47 15.78 3.22
N SER A 234 8.36 16.97 3.80
CA SER A 234 9.44 17.97 3.83
C SER A 234 10.32 17.90 5.06
N LEU A 235 10.05 16.98 5.99
CA LEU A 235 10.83 16.83 7.20
C LEU A 235 12.24 16.31 6.86
N GLU A 236 13.27 16.97 7.36
CA GLU A 236 14.68 16.67 7.05
C GLU A 236 15.32 15.72 8.08
N SER A 237 14.82 15.75 9.33
CA SER A 237 15.27 14.89 10.44
C SER A 237 14.12 14.25 11.19
N ALA A 238 14.25 12.96 11.52
CA ALA A 238 13.29 12.20 12.33
C ALA A 238 13.51 12.34 13.84
N GLU A 239 14.51 13.08 14.30
CA GLU A 239 14.83 13.20 15.72
C GLU A 239 13.71 13.90 16.50
N GLY A 240 13.15 13.23 17.52
CA GLY A 240 12.00 13.73 18.26
C GLY A 240 10.64 13.40 17.61
N LEU A 241 10.63 12.66 16.49
CA LEU A 241 9.40 12.15 15.87
C LEU A 241 8.92 10.90 16.59
N LYS A 242 7.66 10.90 17.01
CA LYS A 242 7.00 9.69 17.48
C LYS A 242 5.76 9.44 16.64
N LEU A 243 5.85 8.46 15.75
CA LEU A 243 4.79 8.12 14.80
C LEU A 243 3.57 7.47 15.48
N PRO A 244 2.37 7.60 14.89
CA PRO A 244 1.19 6.88 15.36
C PRO A 244 1.39 5.36 15.22
N LYS A 245 0.76 4.58 16.11
CA LYS A 245 0.84 3.11 16.06
C LYS A 245 0.35 2.52 14.74
N LYS A 246 -0.57 3.21 14.07
CA LYS A 246 -1.11 2.82 12.77
C LYS A 246 -1.36 4.08 11.95
N THR A 247 -1.05 4.02 10.66
CA THR A 247 -1.46 4.98 9.63
C THR A 247 -1.66 4.24 8.31
N GLN A 248 -2.35 4.84 7.32
CA GLN A 248 -2.52 4.22 6.01
C GLN A 248 -1.18 4.17 5.27
N SER A 249 -0.67 5.34 4.90
CA SER A 249 0.64 5.52 4.25
C SER A 249 1.43 6.57 5.03
N LEU A 250 2.75 6.53 4.88
CA LEU A 250 3.67 7.45 5.55
C LEU A 250 4.62 8.09 4.53
N TYR A 251 4.58 9.41 4.45
CA TYR A 251 5.42 10.20 3.55
C TYR A 251 6.46 10.96 4.37
N LEU A 252 7.72 10.58 4.19
CA LEU A 252 8.90 11.13 4.84
C LEU A 252 9.99 11.37 3.79
N SER A 253 9.58 11.89 2.62
CA SER A 253 10.38 11.88 1.40
C SER A 253 11.69 12.66 1.51
N SER A 254 11.73 13.76 2.27
CA SER A 254 12.92 14.61 2.43
C SER A 254 13.84 14.22 3.60
N LEU A 255 13.57 13.14 4.33
CA LEU A 255 14.43 12.73 5.44
C LEU A 255 15.84 12.41 4.93
N GLU A 256 16.82 13.15 5.44
CA GLU A 256 18.24 12.88 5.19
C GLU A 256 18.78 11.84 6.19
N SER A 257 18.18 11.78 7.38
CA SER A 257 18.53 10.84 8.43
C SER A 257 17.29 10.23 9.09
N VAL A 258 17.31 8.90 9.23
CA VAL A 258 16.29 8.10 9.94
C VAL A 258 16.72 7.75 11.37
N LYS A 259 17.74 8.42 11.91
CA LYS A 259 18.21 8.17 13.29
C LYS A 259 17.07 8.39 14.29
N GLY A 260 16.85 7.40 15.15
CA GLY A 260 15.77 7.44 16.14
C GLY A 260 14.35 7.24 15.59
N LEU A 261 14.20 7.03 14.27
CA LEU A 261 12.90 6.78 13.66
C LEU A 261 12.40 5.38 14.00
N VAL A 262 11.23 5.31 14.63
CA VAL A 262 10.52 4.04 14.88
C VAL A 262 9.30 3.98 13.99
N LEU A 263 9.36 3.17 12.94
CA LEU A 263 8.27 2.96 12.00
C LEU A 263 7.17 2.08 12.62
N PRO A 264 5.89 2.26 12.23
CA PRO A 264 4.80 1.36 12.60
C PRO A 264 5.07 -0.06 12.12
N GLU A 265 4.68 -1.09 12.88
CA GLU A 265 4.89 -2.49 12.47
C GLU A 265 4.17 -2.85 11.16
N THR A 266 3.05 -2.19 10.88
CA THR A 266 2.23 -2.40 9.69
C THR A 266 1.75 -1.07 9.13
N LEU A 267 1.91 -0.90 7.82
CA LEU A 267 1.30 0.14 7.01
C LEU A 267 0.34 -0.52 6.02
N ALA A 268 -0.85 0.05 5.86
CA ALA A 268 -1.84 -0.48 4.91
C ALA A 268 -1.50 -0.11 3.46
N GLY A 269 -0.91 1.07 3.27
CA GLY A 269 -0.43 1.61 2.01
C GLY A 269 1.08 1.73 1.99
N ASP A 270 1.58 2.88 1.56
CA ASP A 270 2.96 3.04 1.10
C ASP A 270 3.87 3.70 2.14
N LEU A 271 5.17 3.45 2.01
CA LEU A 271 6.23 4.15 2.74
C LEU A 271 7.16 4.89 1.77
N HIS A 272 7.25 6.21 1.92
CA HIS A 272 8.16 7.06 1.14
C HIS A 272 9.32 7.58 2.00
N LEU A 273 10.54 7.24 1.61
CA LEU A 273 11.82 7.64 2.19
C LEU A 273 12.79 7.99 1.04
N GLU A 274 12.35 8.88 0.16
CA GLU A 274 12.94 9.03 -1.17
C GLU A 274 14.32 9.68 -1.19
N SER A 275 14.62 10.60 -0.27
CA SER A 275 15.91 11.30 -0.15
C SER A 275 16.94 10.56 0.69
N LEU A 276 16.57 9.44 1.33
CA LEU A 276 17.48 8.68 2.18
C LEU A 276 18.59 8.03 1.35
N LYS A 277 19.84 8.45 1.57
CA LYS A 277 21.01 7.96 0.82
C LYS A 277 21.63 6.71 1.43
N GLU A 278 21.59 6.59 2.75
CA GLU A 278 22.16 5.46 3.48
C GLU A 278 21.28 5.04 4.66
N ILE A 279 21.32 3.75 5.00
CA ILE A 279 20.74 3.23 6.23
C ILE A 279 21.78 3.33 7.34
N PRO A 280 21.43 3.82 8.55
CA PRO A 280 22.38 3.92 9.65
C PRO A 280 22.89 2.54 10.10
N ALA A 281 24.02 2.50 10.81
CA ALA A 281 24.69 1.25 11.20
C ALA A 281 23.82 0.37 12.12
N GLU A 282 22.98 0.99 12.95
CA GLU A 282 21.96 0.33 13.76
C GLU A 282 20.83 -0.32 12.95
N GLY A 283 20.76 -0.03 11.65
CA GLY A 283 19.73 -0.50 10.73
C GLY A 283 18.44 0.32 10.78
N LEU A 284 17.58 0.11 9.78
CA LEU A 284 16.20 0.63 9.75
C LEU A 284 15.23 -0.54 9.72
N LYS A 285 14.43 -0.68 10.78
CA LYS A 285 13.37 -1.70 10.83
C LYS A 285 12.18 -1.24 10.00
N LEU A 286 12.08 -1.77 8.79
CA LEU A 286 10.92 -1.53 7.93
C LEU A 286 9.66 -2.22 8.48
N PRO A 287 8.46 -1.72 8.16
CA PRO A 287 7.21 -2.37 8.51
C PRO A 287 7.18 -3.81 7.96
N LYS A 288 6.69 -4.76 8.75
CA LYS A 288 6.52 -6.16 8.30
C LYS A 288 5.53 -6.28 7.15
N LYS A 289 4.61 -5.33 7.05
CA LYS A 289 3.62 -5.22 5.98
C LYS A 289 3.55 -3.76 5.53
N THR A 290 3.77 -3.54 4.25
CA THR A 290 3.58 -2.29 3.52
C THR A 290 3.18 -2.64 2.09
N GLN A 291 2.41 -1.78 1.42
CA GLN A 291 2.01 -1.99 0.03
C GLN A 291 3.21 -1.74 -0.89
N SER A 292 3.71 -0.51 -0.90
CA SER A 292 4.90 -0.11 -1.67
C SER A 292 5.99 0.47 -0.77
N LEU A 293 7.22 0.49 -1.28
CA LEU A 293 8.37 1.07 -0.62
C LEU A 293 9.19 1.90 -1.60
N TYR A 294 9.38 3.18 -1.27
CA TYR A 294 10.11 4.13 -2.10
C TYR A 294 11.39 4.63 -1.39
N LEU A 295 12.54 4.15 -1.85
CA LEU A 295 13.90 4.45 -1.36
C LEU A 295 14.76 4.93 -2.54
N SER A 296 14.24 5.91 -3.28
CA SER A 296 14.74 6.25 -4.62
C SER A 296 16.19 6.73 -4.63
N SER A 297 16.66 7.42 -3.59
CA SER A 297 18.03 7.98 -3.51
C SER A 297 19.03 7.08 -2.79
N LEU A 298 18.64 5.88 -2.38
CA LEU A 298 19.52 4.99 -1.62
C LEU A 298 20.72 4.55 -2.47
N GLU A 299 21.93 4.82 -1.99
CA GLU A 299 23.19 4.50 -2.66
C GLU A 299 23.78 3.16 -2.21
N SER A 300 23.40 2.70 -1.01
CA SER A 300 23.88 1.47 -0.38
C SER A 300 22.76 0.71 0.34
N VAL A 301 22.74 -0.61 0.18
CA VAL A 301 21.76 -1.53 0.83
C VAL A 301 22.26 -2.09 2.15
N LYS A 302 23.43 -1.66 2.65
CA LYS A 302 23.97 -2.16 3.91
C LYS A 302 23.00 -1.84 5.06
N GLY A 303 22.59 -2.87 5.80
CA GLY A 303 21.65 -2.71 6.92
C GLY A 303 20.18 -2.60 6.51
N LEU A 304 19.86 -2.67 5.21
CA LEU A 304 18.50 -2.72 4.69
C LEU A 304 17.98 -4.17 4.73
N VAL A 305 16.83 -4.38 5.38
CA VAL A 305 16.11 -5.64 5.36
C VAL A 305 14.72 -5.40 4.78
N LEU A 306 14.51 -5.84 3.54
CA LEU A 306 13.23 -5.69 2.85
C LEU A 306 12.19 -6.70 3.35
N PRO A 307 10.89 -6.38 3.29
CA PRO A 307 9.82 -7.36 3.52
C PRO A 307 9.90 -8.53 2.54
N GLU A 308 9.48 -9.73 2.96
CA GLU A 308 9.50 -10.94 2.12
C GLU A 308 8.67 -10.78 0.82
N THR A 309 7.58 -10.01 0.88
CA THR A 309 6.69 -9.73 -0.25
C THR A 309 6.19 -8.29 -0.21
N LEU A 310 6.01 -7.68 -1.37
CA LEU A 310 5.35 -6.38 -1.55
C LEU A 310 4.13 -6.54 -2.48
N ALA A 311 3.02 -5.92 -2.12
CA ALA A 311 1.82 -5.93 -2.98
C ALA A 311 1.87 -4.86 -4.08
N GLY A 312 2.60 -3.77 -3.84
CA GLY A 312 2.80 -2.65 -4.75
C GLY A 312 4.24 -2.57 -5.25
N ASP A 313 4.74 -1.34 -5.38
CA ASP A 313 6.02 -1.04 -6.01
C ASP A 313 7.22 -1.15 -5.05
N LEU A 314 8.40 -1.43 -5.61
CA LEU A 314 9.69 -1.20 -4.96
C LEU A 314 10.54 -0.24 -5.80
N SER A 315 10.97 0.87 -5.21
CA SER A 315 11.80 1.87 -5.88
C SER A 315 13.16 2.02 -5.21
N LEU A 316 14.22 1.64 -5.94
CA LEU A 316 15.63 1.69 -5.56
C LEU A 316 16.42 2.28 -6.74
N ILE A 317 16.01 3.49 -7.14
CA ILE A 317 16.38 4.08 -8.43
C ILE A 317 17.88 4.36 -8.52
N SER A 318 18.49 4.91 -7.47
CA SER A 318 19.90 5.35 -7.44
C SER A 318 20.93 4.25 -7.17
N LEU A 319 20.49 3.02 -6.89
CA LEU A 319 21.41 1.91 -6.64
C LEU A 319 22.21 1.55 -7.89
N THR A 320 23.54 1.64 -7.80
CA THR A 320 24.48 1.36 -8.89
C THR A 320 25.02 -0.07 -8.87
N SER A 321 24.90 -0.78 -7.74
CA SER A 321 25.30 -2.17 -7.58
C SER A 321 24.27 -2.99 -6.82
N ALA A 322 24.03 -4.23 -7.23
CA ALA A 322 23.14 -5.17 -6.54
C ALA A 322 23.85 -5.96 -5.41
N LYS A 323 25.13 -5.68 -5.14
CA LYS A 323 25.91 -6.44 -4.14
C LYS A 323 25.28 -6.35 -2.74
N GLY A 324 24.88 -7.50 -2.21
CA GLY A 324 24.25 -7.61 -0.89
C GLY A 324 22.77 -7.21 -0.86
N LEU A 325 22.16 -6.89 -2.01
CA LEU A 325 20.74 -6.63 -2.12
C LEU A 325 19.97 -7.95 -2.12
N VAL A 326 19.09 -8.12 -1.13
CA VAL A 326 18.13 -9.23 -1.09
C VAL A 326 16.75 -8.66 -1.39
N LEU A 327 16.25 -8.92 -2.60
CA LEU A 327 14.93 -8.48 -3.03
C LEU A 327 13.82 -9.35 -2.42
N PRO A 328 12.58 -8.82 -2.28
CA PRO A 328 11.41 -9.62 -1.94
C PRO A 328 11.23 -10.79 -2.93
N GLU A 329 10.67 -11.91 -2.48
CA GLU A 329 10.40 -13.06 -3.37
C GLU A 329 9.36 -12.70 -4.45
N ALA A 330 8.40 -11.82 -4.10
CA ALA A 330 7.36 -11.33 -4.98
C ALA A 330 7.07 -9.85 -4.77
N ILE A 331 6.91 -9.13 -5.89
CA ILE A 331 6.53 -7.73 -5.97
C ILE A 331 5.29 -7.64 -6.87
N GLY A 332 4.14 -7.19 -6.34
CA GLY A 332 2.89 -7.10 -7.10
C GLY A 332 2.86 -5.92 -8.08
N GLY A 333 3.66 -4.88 -7.85
CA GLY A 333 3.80 -3.72 -8.73
C GLY A 333 5.12 -3.71 -9.50
N ARG A 334 5.65 -2.50 -9.69
CA ARG A 334 6.88 -2.23 -10.46
C ARG A 334 8.12 -2.39 -9.60
N LEU A 335 9.18 -2.92 -10.19
CA LEU A 335 10.53 -2.93 -9.61
C LEU A 335 11.42 -1.93 -10.35
N LYS A 336 11.88 -0.89 -9.65
CA LYS A 336 12.72 0.18 -10.23
C LYS A 336 14.15 0.11 -9.71
N LEU A 337 15.07 -0.31 -10.57
CA LEU A 337 16.52 -0.42 -10.33
C LEU A 337 17.29 0.32 -11.44
N ARG A 338 16.91 1.59 -11.65
CA ARG A 338 17.22 2.30 -12.90
C ARG A 338 18.71 2.54 -13.10
N SER A 339 19.47 2.79 -12.03
CA SER A 339 20.89 3.13 -12.10
C SER A 339 21.84 1.93 -11.99
N LEU A 340 21.33 0.68 -11.91
CA LEU A 340 22.20 -0.50 -11.91
C LEU A 340 22.93 -0.59 -13.25
N THR A 341 24.27 -0.59 -13.21
CA THR A 341 25.12 -0.68 -14.42
C THR A 341 25.47 -2.13 -14.77
N SER A 342 25.40 -3.04 -13.80
CA SER A 342 25.70 -4.48 -13.97
C SER A 342 24.65 -5.36 -13.29
N ALA A 343 24.40 -6.55 -13.86
CA ALA A 343 23.55 -7.59 -13.30
C ALA A 343 24.31 -8.49 -12.31
N GLU A 344 25.61 -8.26 -12.09
CA GLU A 344 26.41 -9.06 -11.17
C GLU A 344 25.85 -9.01 -9.74
N GLY A 345 25.56 -10.18 -9.18
CA GLY A 345 24.98 -10.33 -7.84
C GLY A 345 23.48 -9.97 -7.75
N LEU A 346 22.84 -9.60 -8.87
CA LEU A 346 21.40 -9.31 -8.89
C LEU A 346 20.61 -10.62 -8.96
N VAL A 347 19.81 -10.86 -7.93
CA VAL A 347 18.80 -11.93 -7.92
C VAL A 347 17.42 -11.27 -7.93
N LEU A 348 16.75 -11.32 -9.08
CA LEU A 348 15.42 -10.74 -9.23
C LEU A 348 14.36 -11.56 -8.49
N PRO A 349 13.23 -10.94 -8.09
CA PRO A 349 12.07 -11.66 -7.56
C PRO A 349 11.58 -12.73 -8.53
N LYS A 350 10.95 -13.79 -8.02
CA LYS A 350 10.28 -14.77 -8.90
C LYS A 350 9.12 -14.13 -9.66
N THR A 351 8.45 -13.18 -9.02
CA THR A 351 7.30 -12.49 -9.60
C THR A 351 7.44 -10.98 -9.47
N VAL A 352 7.28 -10.29 -10.60
CA VAL A 352 7.09 -8.84 -10.70
C VAL A 352 5.77 -8.61 -11.46
N GLY A 353 4.73 -8.12 -10.78
CA GLY A 353 3.41 -7.97 -11.37
C GLY A 353 3.28 -6.77 -12.33
N GLY A 354 4.17 -5.79 -12.23
CA GLY A 354 4.27 -4.64 -13.14
C GLY A 354 5.58 -4.65 -13.94
N ASP A 355 6.05 -3.44 -14.28
CA ASP A 355 7.27 -3.27 -15.06
C ASP A 355 8.56 -3.51 -14.25
N LEU A 356 9.61 -3.94 -14.94
CA LEU A 356 10.97 -4.02 -14.44
C LEU A 356 11.85 -2.97 -15.13
N TYR A 357 12.41 -2.04 -14.34
CA TYR A 357 13.28 -0.99 -14.86
C TYR A 357 14.75 -1.23 -14.54
N LEU A 358 15.54 -1.60 -15.55
CA LEU A 358 16.99 -1.79 -15.52
C LEU A 358 17.66 -0.86 -16.55
N ARG A 359 17.28 0.42 -16.50
CA ARG A 359 17.50 1.36 -17.61
C ARG A 359 18.96 1.67 -17.90
N SER A 360 19.83 1.66 -16.89
CA SER A 360 21.28 1.93 -17.01
C SER A 360 22.14 0.67 -17.14
N LEU A 361 21.54 -0.51 -17.27
CA LEU A 361 22.29 -1.75 -17.39
C LEU A 361 23.11 -1.74 -18.68
N GLU A 362 24.43 -1.95 -18.58
CA GLU A 362 25.34 -1.84 -19.74
C GLU A 362 25.42 -3.15 -20.55
N SER A 363 25.11 -4.28 -19.91
CA SER A 363 25.09 -5.62 -20.52
C SER A 363 24.00 -6.49 -19.89
N ALA A 364 23.32 -7.30 -20.71
CA ALA A 364 22.34 -8.28 -20.25
C ALA A 364 22.99 -9.59 -19.78
N LYS A 365 24.32 -9.72 -19.89
CA LYS A 365 25.04 -10.94 -19.52
C LYS A 365 24.86 -11.27 -18.04
N GLY A 366 24.42 -12.49 -17.77
CA GLY A 366 24.18 -12.99 -16.41
C GLY A 366 22.88 -12.47 -15.77
N LEU A 367 22.09 -11.68 -16.48
CA LEU A 367 20.74 -11.32 -16.05
C LEU A 367 19.83 -12.54 -16.13
N VAL A 368 19.07 -12.81 -15.08
CA VAL A 368 18.04 -13.85 -15.05
C VAL A 368 16.72 -13.18 -14.79
N LEU A 369 15.77 -13.29 -15.72
CA LEU A 369 14.46 -12.66 -15.60
C LEU A 369 13.57 -13.37 -14.57
N PRO A 370 12.57 -12.67 -14.00
CA PRO A 370 11.55 -13.29 -13.17
C PRO A 370 10.80 -14.41 -13.91
N GLU A 371 10.35 -15.44 -13.19
CA GLU A 371 9.42 -16.45 -13.72
C GLU A 371 8.12 -15.81 -14.24
N THR A 372 7.74 -14.65 -13.68
CA THR A 372 6.62 -13.85 -14.18
C THR A 372 6.94 -12.36 -14.09
N LEU A 373 6.84 -11.69 -15.24
CA LEU A 373 6.91 -10.24 -15.39
C LEU A 373 5.62 -9.76 -16.08
N GLY A 374 4.73 -9.14 -15.31
CA GLY A 374 3.41 -8.73 -15.78
C GLY A 374 3.41 -7.50 -16.68
N GLY A 375 4.43 -6.65 -16.59
CA GLY A 375 4.59 -5.44 -17.41
C GLY A 375 5.82 -5.44 -18.29
N ASP A 376 6.32 -4.24 -18.59
CA ASP A 376 7.41 -4.01 -19.53
C ASP A 376 8.79 -4.23 -18.90
N LEU A 377 9.74 -4.70 -19.72
CA LEU A 377 11.15 -4.81 -19.37
C LEU A 377 11.94 -3.66 -20.01
N TRP A 378 12.54 -2.78 -19.20
CA TRP A 378 13.28 -1.63 -19.70
C TRP A 378 14.80 -1.83 -19.60
N LEU A 379 15.47 -1.96 -20.75
CA LEU A 379 16.92 -2.22 -20.90
C LEU A 379 17.57 -1.19 -21.84
N THR A 380 17.28 0.08 -21.60
CA THR A 380 17.49 1.16 -22.59
C THR A 380 18.94 1.64 -22.77
N SER A 381 19.90 1.16 -21.97
CA SER A 381 21.31 1.56 -22.02
C SER A 381 22.29 0.42 -22.28
N LEU A 382 21.82 -0.75 -22.72
CA LEU A 382 22.71 -1.82 -23.16
C LEU A 382 23.68 -1.31 -24.24
N THR A 383 24.93 -1.72 -24.16
CA THR A 383 25.97 -1.31 -25.12
C THR A 383 25.99 -2.20 -26.38
N SER A 384 25.41 -3.39 -26.31
CA SER A 384 25.23 -4.33 -27.41
C SER A 384 24.04 -5.24 -27.15
N ALA A 385 23.62 -6.04 -28.14
CA ALA A 385 22.59 -7.06 -27.96
C ALA A 385 23.09 -8.33 -27.24
N GLU A 386 24.38 -8.43 -26.90
CA GLU A 386 24.98 -9.62 -26.28
C GLU A 386 24.34 -9.94 -24.91
N GLY A 387 23.99 -11.20 -24.72
CA GLY A 387 23.34 -11.72 -23.51
C GLY A 387 21.82 -11.72 -23.60
N LEU A 388 21.19 -10.92 -24.49
CA LEU A 388 19.73 -10.93 -24.67
C LEU A 388 19.22 -12.27 -25.20
N GLU A 389 20.04 -12.97 -26.00
CA GLU A 389 19.76 -14.30 -26.54
C GLU A 389 19.65 -15.38 -25.46
N SER A 390 20.26 -15.16 -24.30
CA SER A 390 20.30 -16.11 -23.19
C SER A 390 19.15 -15.95 -22.19
N LEU A 391 18.36 -14.88 -22.32
CA LEU A 391 17.25 -14.61 -21.42
C LEU A 391 16.05 -15.52 -21.71
N ASP A 392 15.37 -15.95 -20.65
CA ASP A 392 14.09 -16.66 -20.75
C ASP A 392 12.94 -15.65 -20.70
N TYR A 393 12.28 -15.46 -21.85
CA TYR A 393 11.16 -14.53 -22.00
C TYR A 393 9.79 -15.18 -21.76
N THR A 394 9.70 -16.46 -21.39
CA THR A 394 8.43 -17.18 -21.19
C THR A 394 7.49 -16.48 -20.19
N GLY A 395 8.07 -15.88 -19.15
CA GLY A 395 7.36 -15.14 -18.11
C GLY A 395 6.99 -13.70 -18.44
N VAL A 396 7.48 -13.15 -19.56
CA VAL A 396 7.33 -11.73 -19.90
C VAL A 396 6.01 -11.49 -20.61
N ARG A 397 5.16 -10.63 -20.05
CA ARG A 397 3.83 -10.29 -20.58
C ARG A 397 3.78 -8.94 -21.29
N GLY A 398 4.70 -8.03 -20.98
CA GLY A 398 4.81 -6.72 -21.62
C GLY A 398 5.82 -6.66 -22.76
N ILE A 399 6.23 -5.44 -23.07
CA ILE A 399 7.19 -5.11 -24.12
C ILE A 399 8.60 -5.10 -23.54
N VAL A 400 9.57 -5.62 -24.29
CA VAL A 400 10.99 -5.46 -24.04
C VAL A 400 11.48 -4.20 -24.76
N TRP A 401 12.05 -3.26 -24.01
CA TRP A 401 12.55 -1.98 -24.51
C TRP A 401 14.08 -1.97 -24.54
N PRO A 402 14.72 -2.46 -25.63
CA PRO A 402 16.15 -2.32 -25.85
C PRO A 402 16.54 -0.85 -26.16
N PRO A 403 17.85 -0.56 -26.26
CA PRO A 403 18.33 0.77 -26.63
C PRO A 403 17.99 1.12 -28.08
N LYS A 404 17.41 2.31 -28.27
CA LYS A 404 17.18 2.88 -29.61
C LYS A 404 18.48 3.14 -30.39
N ALA A 405 19.58 3.33 -29.69
CA ALA A 405 20.90 3.64 -30.23
C ALA A 405 21.72 2.39 -30.62
N PHE A 406 21.12 1.18 -30.60
CA PHE A 406 21.78 -0.02 -31.11
C PHE A 406 22.30 0.16 -32.54
N SER A 407 23.48 -0.43 -32.79
CA SER A 407 24.02 -0.54 -34.14
C SER A 407 23.07 -1.36 -35.02
N ASP A 408 23.16 -1.23 -36.35
CA ASP A 408 22.30 -2.01 -37.25
C ASP A 408 22.50 -3.51 -37.05
N LYS A 409 23.73 -3.94 -36.75
CA LYS A 409 24.06 -5.32 -36.38
C LYS A 409 23.37 -5.77 -35.10
N ASP A 410 23.28 -4.92 -34.09
CA ASP A 410 22.59 -5.27 -32.83
C ASP A 410 21.07 -5.30 -33.03
N LYS A 411 20.51 -4.43 -33.87
CA LYS A 411 19.09 -4.49 -34.25
C LYS A 411 18.76 -5.78 -35.00
N GLU A 412 19.60 -6.19 -35.95
CA GLU A 412 19.47 -7.47 -36.65
C GLU A 412 19.47 -8.65 -35.66
N LYS A 413 20.38 -8.65 -34.69
CA LYS A 413 20.39 -9.66 -33.62
C LYS A 413 19.11 -9.67 -32.78
N VAL A 414 18.55 -8.49 -32.45
CA VAL A 414 17.27 -8.42 -31.71
C VAL A 414 16.14 -9.05 -32.52
N GLU A 415 16.09 -8.82 -33.83
CA GLU A 415 15.11 -9.48 -34.71
C GLU A 415 15.35 -10.99 -34.81
N GLU A 416 16.60 -11.46 -34.87
CA GLU A 416 16.93 -12.89 -34.81
C GLU A 416 16.44 -13.53 -33.51
N ILE A 417 16.68 -12.88 -32.36
CA ILE A 417 16.21 -13.33 -31.05
C ILE A 417 14.69 -13.42 -31.06
N LYS A 418 13.99 -12.39 -31.53
CA LYS A 418 12.53 -12.39 -31.63
C LYS A 418 12.02 -13.58 -32.44
N VAL A 419 12.57 -13.83 -33.63
CA VAL A 419 12.19 -14.98 -34.46
C VAL A 419 12.47 -16.31 -33.75
N GLU A 420 13.56 -16.41 -32.99
CA GLU A 420 13.86 -17.62 -32.21
C GLU A 420 12.85 -17.85 -31.08
N GLN A 421 12.45 -16.79 -30.37
CA GLN A 421 11.43 -16.88 -29.31
C GLN A 421 10.06 -17.25 -29.89
N GLU A 422 9.68 -16.68 -31.05
CA GLU A 422 8.45 -17.04 -31.76
C GLU A 422 8.43 -18.53 -32.16
N LYS A 423 9.57 -19.09 -32.60
CA LYS A 423 9.70 -20.54 -32.88
C LYS A 423 9.51 -21.41 -31.63
N LYS A 424 9.85 -20.89 -30.45
CA LYS A 424 9.62 -21.55 -29.15
C LYS A 424 8.16 -21.37 -28.66
N GLY A 425 7.31 -20.67 -29.42
CA GLY A 425 5.94 -20.35 -29.03
C GLY A 425 5.84 -19.23 -28.00
N ILE A 426 6.92 -18.45 -27.81
CA ILE A 426 6.98 -17.33 -26.88
C ILE A 426 6.67 -16.04 -27.66
N ASN A 427 5.55 -15.41 -27.33
CA ASN A 427 5.15 -14.14 -27.94
C ASN A 427 5.73 -12.97 -27.14
N VAL A 428 6.96 -12.58 -27.46
CA VAL A 428 7.64 -11.42 -26.88
C VAL A 428 7.74 -10.31 -27.91
N THR A 429 7.42 -9.08 -27.51
CA THR A 429 7.53 -7.90 -28.37
C THR A 429 8.75 -7.08 -27.98
N PHE A 430 9.61 -6.77 -28.94
CA PHE A 430 10.68 -5.77 -28.81
C PHE A 430 10.23 -4.48 -29.50
N PHE A 431 10.48 -3.31 -28.89
CA PHE A 431 10.10 -1.99 -29.43
C PHE A 431 11.28 -1.03 -29.58
#